data_AF-A0AAV0X235-F1
#
_entry.id   AF-A0AAV0X235-F1
#
_cell.length_a   1.000
_cell.length_b   1.000
_cell.length_c   1.000
_cell.angle_alpha   90.00
_cell.angle_beta   90.00
_cell.angle_gamma   90.00
#
_symmetry.space_group_name_H-M   'P 1'
#
loop_
_entity.id
_entity.type
_entity.pdbx_description
1 polymer ?
#
loop_
_entity_poly.entity_id
_entity_poly.type
_entity_poly.pdbx_seq_one_letter_code
_entity_poly.pdbx_strand_id
1 'polypeptide(L)' 'MVTNPTVENMFNFTSSPHAKQGSGLYKDVVSQTQLVYYDDPNELVTRLHLLTSSKSVGNTGVNNEIISILEELRERDIIV' A
#
# COMPACT_ATOMS: atom_id res chain seq x y z
N MET A 1 -63.85 23.87 23.97
CA MET A 1 -62.42 24.03 24.27
C MET A 1 -61.70 22.83 23.68
N VAL A 2 -60.83 23.05 22.70
CA VAL A 2 -60.10 21.98 21.98
C VAL A 2 -58.86 21.66 22.80
N THR A 3 -58.72 20.42 23.28
CA THR A 3 -57.51 19.96 23.96
C THR A 3 -56.50 19.50 22.92
N ASN A 4 -55.43 20.27 22.71
CA ASN A 4 -54.28 19.80 21.94
C ASN A 4 -53.54 18.73 22.75
N PRO A 5 -53.17 17.57 22.17
CA PRO A 5 -52.31 16.64 22.87
C PRO A 5 -50.91 17.26 22.98
N THR A 6 -50.32 17.18 24.17
CA THR A 6 -48.92 17.54 24.42
C THR A 6 -48.04 16.63 23.58
N VAL A 7 -47.34 17.21 22.60
CA VAL A 7 -46.31 16.52 21.85
C VAL A 7 -45.15 16.32 22.83
N GLU A 8 -45.19 15.22 23.58
CA GLU A 8 -44.06 14.84 24.42
C GLU A 8 -42.87 14.56 23.52
N ASN A 9 -41.97 15.55 23.45
CA ASN A 9 -40.54 15.45 23.22
C ASN A 9 -40.10 14.15 22.52
N MET A 10 -40.50 14.02 21.26
CA MET A 10 -39.94 13.07 20.32
C MET A 10 -38.46 13.41 20.12
N PHE A 11 -37.61 12.48 20.55
CA PHE A 11 -36.18 12.33 20.28
C PHE A 11 -35.22 13.26 21.03
N ASN A 12 -34.61 12.70 22.07
CA ASN A 12 -33.41 13.26 22.69
C ASN A 12 -32.17 12.81 21.87
N PHE A 13 -31.70 13.65 20.95
CA PHE A 13 -30.52 13.40 20.10
C PHE A 13 -29.18 13.68 20.81
N THR A 14 -29.08 13.45 22.11
CA THR A 14 -27.80 13.63 22.83
C THR A 14 -27.02 12.32 22.85
N SER A 15 -26.70 11.77 21.67
CA SER A 15 -25.63 10.78 21.60
C SER A 15 -24.31 11.49 21.87
N SER A 16 -23.82 11.42 23.11
CA SER A 16 -22.41 11.76 23.38
C SER A 16 -21.55 10.96 22.40
N PRO A 17 -20.62 11.59 21.67
CA PRO A 17 -19.82 10.89 20.68
C PRO A 17 -18.92 9.90 21.42
N HIS A 18 -19.36 8.64 21.49
CA HIS A 18 -18.48 7.56 21.88
C HIS A 18 -17.42 7.45 20.80
N ALA A 19 -16.18 7.76 21.16
CA ALA A 19 -15.04 7.56 20.28
C ALA A 19 -14.98 6.08 19.91
N LYS A 20 -15.39 5.74 18.69
CA LYS A 20 -15.23 4.39 18.17
C LYS A 20 -13.75 4.20 17.88
N GLN A 21 -13.08 3.43 18.71
CA GLN A 21 -11.68 3.08 18.51
C GLN A 21 -11.62 1.80 17.68
N GLY A 22 -10.99 1.88 16.50
CA GLY A 22 -10.70 0.70 15.70
C GLY A 22 -9.44 0.01 16.24
N SER A 23 -9.47 -1.31 16.37
CA SER A 23 -8.32 -2.07 16.90
C SER A 23 -7.11 -2.15 15.94
N GLY A 24 -7.24 -1.63 14.72
CA GLY A 24 -6.23 -1.75 13.67
C GLY A 24 -6.03 -3.18 13.18
N LEU A 25 -5.47 -3.33 11.97
CA LEU A 25 -4.92 -4.60 11.52
C LEU A 25 -3.41 -4.42 11.45
N TYR A 26 -2.68 -5.12 12.32
CA TYR A 26 -1.23 -5.19 12.23
C TYR A 26 -0.89 -6.17 11.11
N LYS A 27 -0.22 -5.68 10.06
CA LYS A 27 0.39 -6.55 9.07
C LYS A 27 1.76 -6.92 9.61
N ASP A 28 1.97 -8.21 9.92
CA ASP A 28 3.30 -8.73 10.12
C ASP A 28 4.06 -8.56 8.79
N VAL A 29 4.90 -7.52 8.73
CA VAL A 29 5.79 -7.31 7.60
C VAL A 29 6.92 -8.30 7.76
N VAL A 30 6.74 -9.50 7.24
CA VAL A 30 7.86 -10.40 7.00
C VAL A 30 8.74 -9.71 5.97
N SER A 31 9.96 -9.33 6.39
CA SER A 31 11.01 -8.83 5.51
C SER A 31 11.55 -9.98 4.65
N GLN A 32 10.70 -10.55 3.80
CA GLN A 32 11.11 -11.51 2.77
C GLN A 32 11.72 -10.74 1.59
N THR A 33 12.76 -9.95 1.86
CA THR A 33 13.62 -9.43 0.81
C THR A 33 14.43 -10.62 0.33
N GLN A 34 13.95 -11.29 -0.72
CA GLN A 34 14.72 -12.35 -1.38
C GLN A 34 15.88 -11.67 -2.09
N LEU A 35 17.08 -11.88 -1.57
CA LEU A 35 18.30 -11.35 -2.16
C LEU A 35 18.69 -12.29 -3.31
N VAL A 36 18.40 -11.88 -4.54
CA VAL A 36 18.67 -12.65 -5.76
C VAL A 36 19.84 -11.98 -6.47
N TYR A 37 20.89 -12.74 -6.72
CA TYR A 37 22.04 -12.30 -7.53
C TYR A 37 21.90 -12.85 -8.94
N TYR A 38 22.09 -11.99 -9.94
CA TYR A 38 22.06 -12.36 -11.35
C TYR A 38 23.48 -12.32 -11.91
N ASP A 39 23.98 -13.42 -12.46
CA ASP A 39 25.34 -13.44 -13.02
C ASP A 39 25.38 -12.74 -14.39
N ASP A 40 24.37 -12.96 -15.23
CA ASP A 40 24.28 -12.37 -16.58
C ASP A 40 23.52 -11.03 -16.57
N PRO A 41 24.12 -9.93 -17.07
CA PRO A 41 23.41 -8.66 -17.22
C PRO A 41 22.17 -8.72 -18.11
N ASN A 42 22.07 -9.66 -19.06
CA ASN A 42 20.86 -9.83 -19.87
C ASN A 42 19.67 -10.30 -19.03
N GLU A 43 19.91 -11.06 -17.97
CA GLU A 43 18.88 -11.48 -17.03
C GLU A 43 18.37 -10.29 -16.21
N LEU A 44 19.27 -9.39 -15.78
CA LEU A 44 18.89 -8.13 -15.11
C LEU A 44 17.99 -7.27 -16.00
N VAL A 45 18.34 -7.11 -17.28
CA VAL A 45 17.53 -6.33 -18.24
C VAL A 45 16.16 -7.00 -18.47
N THR A 46 16.12 -8.32 -18.60
CA THR A 46 14.88 -9.09 -18.76
C THR A 46 13.98 -8.94 -17.53
N ARG A 47 14.56 -9.04 -16.33
CA ARG A 47 13.86 -8.85 -15.07
C ARG A 47 13.32 -7.42 -14.93
N LEU A 48 14.13 -6.43 -15.27
CA LEU A 48 13.73 -5.02 -15.26
C LEU A 48 12.54 -4.77 -16.20
N HIS A 49 12.53 -5.37 -17.38
CA HIS A 49 11.42 -5.27 -18.32
C HIS A 49 10.10 -5.84 -17.75
N LEU A 50 10.18 -6.99 -17.07
CA LEU A 50 9.03 -7.59 -16.39
C LEU A 50 8.51 -6.69 -15.25
N LEU A 51 9.40 -6.17 -14.41
CA LEU A 51 9.03 -5.33 -13.27
C LEU A 51 8.44 -3.98 -13.70
N THR A 52 8.98 -3.36 -14.75
CA THR A 52 8.44 -2.12 -15.30
C THR A 52 7.05 -2.34 -15.90
N SER A 53 6.82 -3.48 -16.55
CA SER A 53 5.49 -3.90 -17.01
C SER A 53 4.52 -4.17 -15.84
N SER A 54 4.99 -4.77 -14.75
CA SER A 54 4.17 -4.94 -13.53
C SER A 54 3.83 -3.59 -12.89
N LYS A 55 4.78 -2.65 -12.88
CA LYS A 55 4.57 -1.30 -12.34
C LYS A 55 3.58 -0.50 -13.18
N SER A 56 3.58 -0.65 -14.50
CA SER A 56 2.67 0.09 -15.39
C SER A 56 1.20 -0.25 -15.17
N VAL A 57 0.89 -1.47 -14.69
CA VAL A 57 -0.46 -1.90 -14.30
C VAL A 57 -0.80 -1.59 -12.83
N GLY A 58 0.06 -0.85 -12.12
CA GLY A 58 -0.21 -0.34 -10.77
C GLY A 58 0.44 -1.11 -9.61
N ASN A 59 1.35 -2.06 -9.88
CA ASN A 59 2.08 -2.73 -8.80
C ASN A 59 3.15 -1.81 -8.21
N THR A 60 2.94 -1.30 -6.99
CA THR A 60 3.91 -0.44 -6.29
C THR A 60 4.93 -1.22 -5.47
N GLY A 61 4.73 -2.53 -5.26
CA GLY A 61 5.60 -3.38 -4.46
C GLY A 61 6.94 -3.73 -5.13
N VAL A 62 7.11 -3.40 -6.40
CA VAL A 62 8.31 -3.74 -7.19
C VAL A 62 9.38 -2.66 -7.20
N ASN A 63 9.13 -1.49 -6.57
CA ASN A 63 10.04 -0.34 -6.65
C ASN A 63 11.43 -0.63 -6.10
N ASN A 64 11.53 -1.32 -4.96
CA ASN A 64 12.82 -1.62 -4.32
C ASN A 64 13.67 -2.54 -5.21
N GLU A 65 13.04 -3.51 -5.86
CA GLU A 65 13.74 -4.43 -6.76
C GLU A 65 14.19 -3.72 -8.04
N ILE A 66 13.36 -2.85 -8.61
CA ILE A 66 13.76 -2.02 -9.76
C ILE A 66 14.98 -1.15 -9.41
N ILE A 67 14.98 -0.52 -8.24
CA ILE A 67 16.12 0.31 -7.79
C ILE A 67 17.38 -0.56 -7.66
N SER A 68 17.28 -1.71 -6.98
CA SER A 68 18.40 -2.64 -6.80
C SER A 68 19.01 -3.08 -8.14
N ILE A 69 18.19 -3.39 -9.15
CA ILE A 69 18.67 -3.78 -10.48
C ILE A 69 19.37 -2.61 -11.19
N LEU A 70 18.81 -1.40 -11.11
CA LEU A 70 19.42 -0.22 -11.73
C LEU A 70 20.77 0.13 -11.08
N GLU A 71 20.90 -0.06 -9.77
CA GLU A 71 22.18 0.11 -9.07
C GLU A 71 23.21 -0.91 -9.55
N GLU A 72 22.85 -2.19 -9.65
CA GLU A 72 23.75 -3.23 -10.13
C GLU A 72 24.18 -3.02 -11.59
N LEU A 73 23.26 -2.61 -12.47
CA LEU A 73 23.60 -2.29 -13.87
C LEU A 73 24.55 -1.08 -13.98
N ARG A 74 24.41 -0.10 -13.08
CA ARG A 74 25.31 1.06 -13.01
C ARG A 74 26.69 0.66 -12.46
N GLU A 75 26.74 -0.18 -11.43
CA GLU A 75 28.00 -0.69 -10.85
C GLU A 75 28.81 -1.56 -11.83
N ARG A 76 28.13 -2.16 -12.82
CA ARG A 76 28.76 -2.91 -13.91
C ARG A 76 29.10 -2.05 -15.13
N ASP A 77 28.94 -0.73 -15.07
CA ASP A 77 29.16 0.22 -16.17
C ASP A 77 28.35 -0.08 -17.46
N ILE A 78 27.19 -0.73 -17.32
CA ILE A 78 26.30 -1.07 -18.46
C ILE A 78 25.41 0.13 -18.81
N ILE A 79 25.00 0.89 -17.79
CA ILE A 79 24.21 2.11 -17.91
C ILE A 79 24.91 3.26 -17.19
N VAL A 80 24.59 4.49 -17.60
CA VAL A 80 25.25 5.73 -17.14
C VAL A 80 24.30 6.59 -16.32
#